data_AF-A0A0S2W6Q4-F1
#
_entry.id   AF-A0A0S2W6Q4-F1
#
_cell.length_a   1.000
_cell.length_b   1.000
_cell.length_c   1.000
_cell.angle_alpha   90.00
_cell.angle_beta   90.00
_cell.angle_gamma   90.00
#
_symmetry.space_group_name_H-M   'P 1'
#
loop_
_entity.id
_entity.type
_entity.pdbx_description
1 polymer ?
#
loop_
_entity_poly.entity_id
_entity_poly.type
_entity_poly.pdbx_seq_one_letter_code
_entity_poly.pdbx_strand_id
1 'polypeptide(L)'
;MKGAMTAAAMHKQYSDGVAAFRQHIANPAMRQKFNADADEFMRLCALGVWQADGGNVTPQHVEYYNAIYCKGNPAPAALFWELSTAVADYSGFEAPGFFQKMREYDKAYGQKTSRRFVDLLTLMLLLFAAVDGAVSDREAEFVNACADKLSALCDRDGLPDDKPKLDADVFVTRRGGQSSQPEGDAPAMSKEDPVPVGDQAEPEVSLEELLAQLDELCGLEQVKKDVKSLINLVKVRRLREKEGLPVPPMSLHLVFMGNPGTGKTTVARLLARIYHAIGVLSKGQLVEVDRSGLVAGFVGQTAIKTNEVIQKALGGVLFIDEAYALTSHDNANDFGREAIETLLKGMEDHRADLIVIVAGYTELMGEFIHANPGLESRFNKYFYFEDYNGGQLLEIFQSMCKKNGYTLDDEAERYAETLFQTLYEQRDENFGNARDVRNLFERAVSRQSDRVAALEAPTKEQLMELAAGDLREEESPGEERNGAEA
;
A
#
# COMPACT_ATOMS: atom_id res chain seq x y z
N MET A 1 2.40 -2.05 -28.59
CA MET A 1 2.18 -3.47 -28.95
C MET A 1 1.65 -4.17 -27.71
N LYS A 2 0.35 -4.45 -27.65
CA LYS A 2 -0.25 -5.31 -26.62
C LYS A 2 0.19 -6.74 -26.92
N GLY A 3 1.18 -7.24 -26.20
CA GLY A 3 1.62 -8.64 -26.31
C GLY A 3 0.93 -9.47 -25.25
N ALA A 4 0.34 -10.60 -25.63
CA ALA A 4 -0.13 -11.58 -24.68
C ALA A 4 1.06 -12.10 -23.83
N MET A 5 0.81 -12.42 -22.57
CA MET A 5 1.84 -12.82 -21.62
C MET A 5 2.58 -14.08 -22.12
N THR A 6 3.89 -14.17 -21.95
CA THR A 6 4.67 -15.32 -22.42
C THR A 6 4.47 -16.53 -21.52
N ALA A 7 4.57 -17.75 -22.06
CA ALA A 7 4.44 -18.97 -21.27
C ALA A 7 5.50 -19.09 -20.15
N ALA A 8 6.72 -18.57 -20.37
CA ALA A 8 7.76 -18.52 -19.34
C ALA A 8 7.39 -17.57 -18.18
N ALA A 9 6.78 -16.42 -18.48
CA ALA A 9 6.28 -15.52 -17.45
C ALA A 9 5.10 -16.16 -16.70
N MET A 10 4.20 -16.87 -17.40
CA MET A 10 3.05 -17.54 -16.81
C MET A 10 3.52 -18.66 -15.87
N HIS A 11 4.46 -19.50 -16.33
CA HIS A 11 5.11 -20.54 -15.51
C HIS A 11 5.67 -19.96 -14.20
N LYS A 12 6.38 -18.83 -14.29
CA LYS A 12 6.95 -18.17 -13.11
C LYS A 12 5.86 -17.71 -12.14
N GLN A 13 4.83 -17.01 -12.61
CA GLN A 13 3.74 -16.55 -11.75
C GLN A 13 2.97 -17.70 -11.10
N TYR A 14 2.70 -18.76 -11.87
CA TYR A 14 2.10 -20.00 -11.36
C TYR A 14 2.97 -20.61 -10.26
N SER A 15 4.26 -20.86 -10.53
CA SER A 15 5.19 -21.47 -9.58
C SER A 15 5.36 -20.63 -8.31
N ASP A 16 5.49 -19.30 -8.44
CA ASP A 16 5.68 -18.40 -7.30
C ASP A 16 4.42 -18.35 -6.43
N GLY A 17 3.23 -18.28 -7.04
CA GLY A 17 1.94 -18.28 -6.32
C GLY A 17 1.71 -19.57 -5.53
N VAL A 18 1.94 -20.72 -6.16
CA VAL A 18 1.84 -22.04 -5.51
C VAL A 18 2.90 -22.19 -4.40
N ALA A 19 4.13 -21.72 -4.63
CA ALA A 19 5.20 -21.78 -3.64
C ALA A 19 4.93 -20.89 -2.41
N ALA A 20 4.39 -19.67 -2.61
CA ALA A 20 4.01 -18.78 -1.52
C ALA A 20 2.87 -19.37 -0.69
N PHE A 21 1.81 -19.88 -1.33
CA PHE A 21 0.71 -20.53 -0.61
C PHE A 21 1.19 -21.75 0.18
N ARG A 22 2.08 -22.55 -0.40
CA ARG A 22 2.68 -23.72 0.26
C ARG A 22 3.38 -23.37 1.59
N GLN A 23 4.03 -22.20 1.67
CA GLN A 23 4.68 -21.75 2.91
C GLN A 23 3.66 -21.46 4.02
N HIS A 24 2.42 -21.12 3.67
CA HIS A 24 1.33 -20.90 4.63
C HIS A 24 0.65 -22.19 5.12
N ILE A 25 0.90 -23.34 4.50
CA ILE A 25 0.38 -24.63 4.98
C ILE A 25 1.24 -25.10 6.16
N ALA A 26 0.74 -24.93 7.39
CA ALA A 26 1.47 -25.30 8.61
C ALA A 26 1.73 -26.81 8.71
N ASN A 27 0.76 -27.65 8.34
CA ASN A 27 0.84 -29.10 8.47
C ASN A 27 1.73 -29.74 7.38
N PRO A 28 2.81 -30.47 7.72
CA PRO A 28 3.72 -31.06 6.73
C PRO A 28 3.09 -32.11 5.81
N ALA A 29 2.21 -32.97 6.33
CA ALA A 29 1.55 -34.01 5.53
C ALA A 29 0.56 -33.41 4.52
N MET A 30 -0.15 -32.35 4.93
CA MET A 30 -1.02 -31.58 4.04
C MET A 30 -0.19 -30.85 2.97
N ARG A 31 0.93 -30.24 3.35
CA ARG A 31 1.86 -29.58 2.42
C ARG A 31 2.40 -30.56 1.37
N GLN A 32 2.75 -31.77 1.79
CA GLN A 32 3.19 -32.83 0.87
C GLN A 32 2.06 -33.26 -0.08
N LYS A 33 0.84 -33.45 0.44
CA LYS A 33 -0.32 -33.82 -0.40
C LYS A 33 -0.68 -32.72 -1.39
N PHE A 34 -0.64 -31.46 -0.96
CA PHE A 34 -0.82 -30.30 -1.82
C PHE A 34 0.22 -30.28 -2.95
N ASN A 35 1.51 -30.44 -2.64
CA ASN A 35 2.57 -30.46 -3.65
C ASN A 35 2.39 -31.55 -4.71
N ALA A 36 1.90 -32.73 -4.31
CA ALA A 36 1.73 -33.85 -5.22
C ALA A 36 0.57 -33.63 -6.21
N ASP A 37 -0.51 -32.97 -5.77
CA ASP A 37 -1.76 -32.92 -6.51
C ASP A 37 -2.06 -31.55 -7.16
N ALA A 38 -1.44 -30.46 -6.67
CA ALA A 38 -1.82 -29.10 -7.05
C ALA A 38 -1.65 -28.84 -8.56
N ASP A 39 -0.54 -29.28 -9.15
CA ASP A 39 -0.26 -29.02 -10.57
C ASP A 39 -1.25 -29.73 -11.49
N GLU A 40 -1.59 -30.97 -11.18
CA GLU A 40 -2.60 -31.71 -11.93
C GLU A 40 -3.98 -31.08 -11.80
N PHE A 41 -4.34 -30.69 -10.59
CA PHE A 41 -5.60 -29.99 -10.33
C PHE A 41 -5.70 -28.64 -11.05
N MET A 42 -4.64 -27.83 -11.03
CA MET A 42 -4.61 -26.53 -11.69
C MET A 42 -4.69 -26.66 -13.22
N ARG A 43 -4.06 -27.70 -13.80
CA ARG A 43 -4.21 -28.03 -15.22
C ARG A 43 -5.64 -28.39 -15.58
N LEU A 44 -6.31 -29.21 -14.76
CA LEU A 44 -7.74 -29.53 -14.98
C LEU A 44 -8.60 -28.26 -14.93
N CYS A 45 -8.32 -27.33 -14.01
CA CYS A 45 -9.05 -26.07 -13.94
C CYS A 45 -8.81 -25.19 -15.19
N ALA A 46 -7.58 -25.16 -15.71
CA ALA A 46 -7.28 -24.45 -16.96
C ALA A 46 -8.11 -24.97 -18.14
N LEU A 47 -8.32 -26.28 -18.24
CA LEU A 47 -9.20 -26.87 -19.26
C LEU A 47 -10.63 -26.32 -19.15
N GLY A 48 -11.17 -26.22 -17.93
CA GLY A 48 -12.51 -25.69 -17.69
C GLY A 48 -12.65 -24.21 -18.05
N VAL A 49 -11.64 -23.39 -17.72
CA VAL A 49 -11.58 -21.98 -18.11
C VAL A 49 -11.65 -21.87 -19.64
N TRP A 50 -10.80 -22.60 -20.35
CA TRP A 50 -10.76 -22.53 -21.82
C TRP A 50 -11.98 -23.18 -22.50
N GLN A 51 -12.64 -24.14 -21.86
CA GLN A 51 -13.90 -24.70 -22.32
C GLN A 51 -15.03 -23.65 -22.21
N ALA A 52 -15.04 -22.84 -21.14
CA ALA A 52 -16.03 -21.79 -20.92
C ALA A 52 -16.01 -20.73 -22.04
N ASP A 53 -14.84 -20.43 -22.61
CA ASP A 53 -14.71 -19.56 -23.80
C ASP A 53 -14.89 -20.32 -25.14
N GLY A 54 -15.74 -21.36 -25.13
CA GLY A 54 -16.13 -22.09 -26.33
C GLY A 54 -15.10 -23.11 -26.84
N GLY A 55 -14.03 -23.38 -26.09
CA GLY A 55 -13.10 -24.48 -26.35
C GLY A 55 -12.11 -24.24 -27.50
N ASN A 56 -11.92 -22.98 -27.93
CA ASN A 56 -11.02 -22.64 -29.04
C ASN A 56 -9.56 -22.60 -28.59
N VAL A 57 -8.92 -23.77 -28.51
CA VAL A 57 -7.50 -23.89 -28.14
C VAL A 57 -6.58 -23.32 -29.24
N THR A 58 -5.59 -22.52 -28.85
CA THR A 58 -4.53 -22.00 -29.74
C THR A 58 -3.16 -22.55 -29.35
N PRO A 59 -2.10 -22.41 -30.18
CA PRO A 59 -0.74 -22.81 -29.78
C PRO A 59 -0.29 -22.20 -28.45
N GLN A 60 -0.72 -20.98 -28.15
CA GLN A 60 -0.39 -20.31 -26.88
C GLN A 60 -1.03 -21.01 -25.67
N HIS A 61 -2.22 -21.59 -25.81
CA HIS A 61 -2.84 -22.40 -24.76
C HIS A 61 -2.01 -23.67 -24.47
N VAL A 62 -1.40 -24.26 -25.50
CA VAL A 62 -0.50 -25.41 -25.34
C VAL A 62 0.75 -25.02 -24.57
N GLU A 63 1.35 -23.88 -24.92
CA GLU A 63 2.51 -23.36 -24.19
C GLU A 63 2.17 -23.04 -22.73
N TYR A 64 0.98 -22.46 -22.49
CA TYR A 64 0.49 -22.19 -21.14
C TYR A 64 0.26 -23.48 -20.37
N TYR A 65 -0.47 -24.45 -20.94
CA TYR A 65 -0.74 -25.71 -20.28
C TYR A 65 0.55 -26.43 -19.85
N ASN A 66 1.55 -26.46 -20.73
CA ASN A 66 2.86 -27.06 -20.47
C ASN A 66 3.72 -26.24 -19.48
N ALA A 67 3.35 -24.98 -19.22
CA ALA A 67 3.94 -24.13 -18.19
C ALA A 67 3.30 -24.31 -16.79
N ILE A 68 2.22 -25.08 -16.64
CA ILE A 68 1.58 -25.34 -15.34
C ILE A 68 2.26 -26.52 -14.62
N TYR A 69 3.39 -26.25 -13.99
CA TYR A 69 4.08 -27.19 -13.09
C TYR A 69 4.97 -26.45 -12.08
N CYS A 70 5.26 -27.08 -10.94
CA CYS A 70 6.23 -26.62 -9.96
C CYS A 70 7.51 -27.46 -10.01
N LYS A 71 8.64 -26.87 -9.58
CA LYS A 71 9.93 -27.56 -9.49
C LYS A 71 9.81 -28.82 -8.61
N GLY A 72 10.15 -29.98 -9.19
CA GLY A 72 10.06 -31.29 -8.52
C GLY A 72 8.90 -32.15 -9.02
N ASN A 73 7.93 -31.56 -9.72
CA ASN A 73 6.85 -32.27 -10.41
C ASN A 73 7.16 -32.41 -11.91
N PRO A 74 6.63 -33.43 -12.59
CA PRO A 74 6.85 -33.60 -14.03
C PRO A 74 6.15 -32.48 -14.80
N ALA A 75 6.90 -31.82 -15.69
CA ALA A 75 6.34 -30.87 -16.64
C ALA A 75 5.48 -31.62 -17.67
N PRO A 76 4.29 -31.10 -18.04
CA PRO A 76 3.51 -31.69 -19.11
C PRO A 76 4.18 -31.44 -20.46
N ALA A 77 3.93 -32.34 -21.40
CA ALA A 77 4.33 -32.21 -22.80
C ALA A 77 3.12 -32.44 -23.71
N ALA A 78 2.00 -31.80 -23.39
CA ALA A 78 0.77 -31.92 -24.15
C ALA A 78 0.94 -31.37 -25.56
N LEU A 79 0.44 -32.10 -26.54
CA LEU A 79 0.34 -31.65 -27.92
C LEU A 79 -0.98 -30.91 -28.13
N PHE A 80 -1.03 -30.07 -29.18
CA PHE A 80 -2.19 -29.27 -29.51
C PHE A 80 -3.51 -30.07 -29.59
N TRP A 81 -3.48 -31.24 -30.24
CA TRP A 81 -4.67 -32.10 -30.40
C TRP A 81 -5.09 -32.76 -29.08
N GLU A 82 -4.13 -33.16 -28.23
CA GLU A 82 -4.41 -33.71 -26.89
C GLU A 82 -5.08 -32.66 -26.03
N LEU A 83 -4.55 -31.44 -26.03
CA LEU A 83 -5.13 -30.34 -25.27
C LEU A 83 -6.53 -29.97 -25.77
N SER A 84 -6.71 -29.87 -27.10
CA SER A 84 -8.01 -29.59 -27.70
C SER A 84 -9.06 -30.65 -27.31
N THR A 85 -8.66 -31.92 -27.28
CA THR A 85 -9.55 -33.02 -26.88
C THR A 85 -9.87 -32.94 -25.39
N ALA A 86 -8.86 -32.69 -24.55
CA ALA A 86 -9.04 -32.55 -23.10
C ALA A 86 -9.94 -31.37 -22.71
N VAL A 87 -9.87 -30.25 -23.43
CA VAL A 87 -10.77 -29.10 -23.24
C VAL A 87 -12.21 -29.46 -23.65
N ALA A 88 -12.39 -30.17 -24.77
CA ALA A 88 -13.71 -30.61 -25.22
C ALA A 88 -14.36 -31.61 -24.24
N ASP A 89 -13.57 -32.53 -23.69
CA ASP A 89 -14.02 -33.59 -22.79
C ASP A 89 -14.04 -33.19 -21.30
N TYR A 90 -13.79 -31.91 -20.97
CA TYR A 90 -13.78 -31.46 -19.57
C TYR A 90 -15.13 -31.72 -18.89
N SER A 91 -15.09 -32.49 -17.81
CA SER A 91 -16.27 -33.02 -17.11
C SER A 91 -16.87 -32.08 -16.06
N GLY A 92 -16.32 -30.88 -15.91
CA GLY A 92 -16.72 -29.91 -14.90
C GLY A 92 -15.82 -29.88 -13.67
N PHE A 93 -15.98 -28.81 -12.87
CA PHE A 93 -15.14 -28.54 -11.71
C PHE A 93 -15.53 -29.39 -10.49
N GLU A 94 -14.54 -30.04 -9.88
CA GLU A 94 -14.68 -30.77 -8.63
C GLU A 94 -13.64 -30.30 -7.59
N ALA A 95 -14.04 -30.22 -6.32
CA ALA A 95 -13.14 -29.81 -5.26
C ALA A 95 -12.07 -30.90 -5.01
N PRO A 96 -10.77 -30.55 -4.93
CA PRO A 96 -9.72 -31.56 -4.81
C PRO A 96 -9.65 -32.14 -3.40
N GLY A 97 -9.20 -33.39 -3.28
CA GLY A 97 -9.13 -34.09 -1.98
C GLY A 97 -8.24 -33.40 -0.94
N PHE A 98 -7.19 -32.68 -1.35
CA PHE A 98 -6.38 -31.89 -0.42
C PHE A 98 -7.14 -30.69 0.17
N PHE A 99 -8.11 -30.13 -0.55
CA PHE A 99 -8.94 -29.03 -0.06
C PHE A 99 -9.87 -29.49 1.07
N GLN A 100 -10.40 -30.71 0.97
CA GLN A 100 -11.13 -31.33 2.09
C GLN A 100 -10.28 -31.37 3.35
N LYS A 101 -9.02 -31.80 3.25
CA LYS A 101 -8.07 -31.84 4.38
C LYS A 101 -7.76 -30.46 4.95
N MET A 102 -7.67 -29.43 4.10
CA MET A 102 -7.50 -28.04 4.55
C MET A 102 -8.69 -27.59 5.40
N ARG A 103 -9.93 -27.86 4.96
CA ARG A 103 -11.14 -27.50 5.73
C ARG A 103 -11.22 -28.26 7.06
N GLU A 104 -10.92 -29.56 7.06
CA GLU A 104 -10.88 -30.37 8.29
C GLU A 104 -9.85 -29.82 9.30
N TYR A 105 -8.70 -29.37 8.81
CA TYR A 105 -7.66 -28.76 9.63
C TYR A 105 -8.05 -27.37 10.15
N ASP A 106 -8.62 -26.51 9.30
CA ASP A 106 -9.13 -25.20 9.70
C ASP A 106 -10.19 -25.34 10.79
N LYS A 107 -11.09 -26.32 10.66
CA LYS A 107 -12.11 -26.62 11.66
C LYS A 107 -11.53 -27.09 13.00
N ALA A 108 -10.48 -27.90 12.95
CA ALA A 108 -9.85 -28.46 14.15
C ALA A 108 -8.96 -27.45 14.90
N TYR A 109 -8.34 -26.50 14.19
CA TYR A 109 -7.29 -25.63 14.73
C TYR A 109 -7.56 -24.13 14.56
N GLY A 110 -8.74 -23.72 14.06
CA GLY A 110 -9.10 -22.32 13.87
C GLY A 110 -8.26 -21.59 12.81
N GLN A 111 -7.70 -22.33 11.85
CA GLN A 111 -6.88 -21.78 10.77
C GLN A 111 -7.74 -21.32 9.60
N LYS A 112 -7.12 -20.66 8.62
CA LYS A 112 -7.80 -20.09 7.43
C LYS A 112 -7.15 -20.54 6.12
N THR A 113 -6.56 -21.73 6.10
CA THR A 113 -5.82 -22.24 4.95
C THR A 113 -6.74 -22.51 3.75
N SER A 114 -7.95 -23.02 3.98
CA SER A 114 -8.95 -23.30 2.94
C SER A 114 -9.44 -22.02 2.24
N ARG A 115 -9.78 -20.95 2.98
CA ARG A 115 -10.17 -19.65 2.39
C ARG A 115 -9.06 -19.04 1.54
N ARG A 116 -7.82 -19.07 2.06
CA ARG A 116 -6.64 -18.62 1.29
C ARG A 116 -6.41 -19.46 0.03
N PHE A 117 -6.79 -20.73 0.03
CA PHE A 117 -6.72 -21.55 -1.18
C PHE A 117 -7.76 -21.12 -2.22
N VAL A 118 -8.96 -20.71 -1.80
CA VAL A 118 -9.97 -20.15 -2.71
C VAL A 118 -9.41 -18.89 -3.40
N ASP A 119 -8.73 -18.02 -2.66
CA ASP A 119 -8.08 -16.83 -3.21
C ASP A 119 -7.00 -17.21 -4.24
N LEU A 120 -6.10 -18.15 -3.88
CA LEU A 120 -5.08 -18.65 -4.79
C LEU A 120 -5.69 -19.21 -6.06
N LEU A 121 -6.72 -20.05 -5.94
CA LEU A 121 -7.39 -20.68 -7.07
C LEU A 121 -7.97 -19.60 -8.00
N THR A 122 -8.71 -18.65 -7.45
CA THR A 122 -9.32 -17.56 -8.22
C THR A 122 -8.26 -16.83 -9.05
N LEU A 123 -7.11 -16.50 -8.44
CA LEU A 123 -6.00 -15.83 -9.12
C LEU A 123 -5.35 -16.70 -10.21
N MET A 124 -5.15 -18.00 -9.96
CA MET A 124 -4.57 -18.91 -10.96
C MET A 124 -5.50 -19.09 -12.16
N LEU A 125 -6.82 -19.19 -11.93
CA LEU A 125 -7.80 -19.33 -13.00
C LEU A 125 -7.90 -18.06 -13.85
N LEU A 126 -7.84 -16.87 -13.23
CA LEU A 126 -7.75 -15.60 -13.95
C LEU A 126 -6.46 -15.49 -14.79
N LEU A 127 -5.33 -15.99 -14.26
CA LEU A 127 -4.07 -16.06 -15.00
C LEU A 127 -4.19 -16.97 -16.23
N PHE A 128 -4.92 -18.08 -16.14
CA PHE A 128 -5.15 -18.99 -17.26
C PHE A 128 -6.14 -18.43 -18.28
N ALA A 129 -7.15 -17.68 -17.84
CA ALA A 129 -8.11 -17.00 -18.71
C ALA A 129 -7.40 -15.94 -19.57
N ALA A 130 -6.44 -15.21 -18.98
CA ALA A 130 -5.68 -14.17 -19.68
C ALA A 130 -4.71 -14.67 -20.78
N VAL A 131 -4.80 -15.94 -21.22
CA VAL A 131 -3.91 -16.54 -22.22
C VAL A 131 -3.90 -15.80 -23.54
N ASP A 132 -5.04 -15.27 -23.99
CA ASP A 132 -5.14 -14.48 -25.21
C ASP A 132 -4.98 -12.96 -24.99
N GLY A 133 -4.60 -12.58 -23.76
CA GLY A 133 -4.45 -11.19 -23.32
C GLY A 133 -5.76 -10.51 -22.91
N ALA A 134 -6.84 -11.28 -22.74
CA ALA A 134 -8.15 -10.83 -22.31
C ALA A 134 -8.79 -11.85 -21.34
N VAL A 135 -9.79 -11.43 -20.56
CA VAL A 135 -10.66 -12.35 -19.80
C VAL A 135 -12.07 -12.08 -20.30
N SER A 136 -12.72 -13.11 -20.84
CA SER A 136 -14.10 -13.03 -21.29
C SER A 136 -15.10 -13.07 -20.13
N ASP A 137 -16.33 -12.59 -20.35
CA ASP A 137 -17.41 -12.71 -19.37
C ASP A 137 -17.64 -14.19 -18.99
N ARG A 138 -17.54 -15.12 -19.95
CA ARG A 138 -17.76 -16.56 -19.72
C ARG A 138 -16.67 -17.20 -18.87
N GLU A 139 -15.41 -16.80 -19.07
CA GLU A 139 -14.32 -17.27 -18.23
C GLU A 139 -14.45 -16.73 -16.82
N ALA A 140 -14.77 -15.45 -16.65
CA ALA A 140 -15.00 -14.84 -15.35
C ALA A 140 -16.16 -15.52 -14.60
N GLU A 141 -17.28 -15.79 -15.28
CA GLU A 141 -18.40 -16.55 -14.74
C GLU A 141 -17.96 -17.95 -14.25
N PHE A 142 -17.13 -18.65 -15.03
CA PHE A 142 -16.59 -19.95 -14.64
C PHE A 142 -15.66 -19.85 -13.42
N VAL A 143 -14.78 -18.85 -13.37
CA VAL A 143 -13.89 -18.62 -12.22
C VAL A 143 -14.70 -18.35 -10.95
N ASN A 144 -15.68 -17.45 -11.03
CA ASN A 144 -16.59 -17.11 -9.94
C ASN A 144 -17.35 -18.36 -9.46
N ALA A 145 -17.88 -19.18 -10.38
CA ALA A 145 -18.55 -20.43 -10.03
C ALA A 145 -17.65 -21.43 -9.29
N CYS A 146 -16.38 -21.54 -9.66
CA CYS A 146 -15.40 -22.39 -8.96
C CYS A 146 -15.13 -21.87 -7.53
N ALA A 147 -14.90 -20.56 -7.40
CA ALA A 147 -14.65 -19.91 -6.11
C ALA A 147 -15.85 -20.04 -5.16
N ASP A 148 -17.06 -19.86 -5.69
CA ASP A 148 -18.31 -20.01 -4.94
C ASP A 148 -18.55 -21.45 -4.49
N LYS A 149 -18.28 -22.43 -5.36
CA LYS A 149 -18.41 -23.84 -5.00
C LYS A 149 -17.48 -24.23 -3.85
N LEU A 150 -16.23 -23.73 -3.83
CA LEU A 150 -15.31 -23.96 -2.71
C LEU A 150 -15.70 -23.16 -1.47
N SER A 151 -16.15 -21.92 -1.63
CA SER A 151 -16.61 -21.08 -0.51
C SER A 151 -17.82 -21.68 0.19
N ALA A 152 -18.79 -22.19 -0.56
CA ALA A 152 -19.97 -22.86 0.00
C ALA A 152 -19.60 -24.10 0.82
N LEU A 153 -18.53 -24.81 0.42
CA LEU A 153 -17.97 -25.90 1.22
C LEU A 153 -17.38 -25.38 2.54
N CYS A 154 -16.69 -24.24 2.55
CA CYS A 154 -16.18 -23.62 3.78
C CYS A 154 -17.32 -23.12 4.68
N ASP A 155 -18.35 -22.49 4.09
CA ASP A 155 -19.54 -22.00 4.79
C ASP A 155 -20.29 -23.14 5.47
N ARG A 156 -20.49 -24.27 4.77
CA ARG A 156 -21.13 -25.48 5.33
C ARG A 156 -20.38 -26.03 6.54
N ASP A 157 -19.07 -25.85 6.58
CA ASP A 157 -18.23 -26.33 7.69
C ASP A 157 -18.12 -25.30 8.83
N GLY A 158 -18.73 -24.12 8.69
CA GLY A 158 -18.74 -23.03 9.67
C GLY A 158 -17.41 -22.26 9.75
N LEU A 159 -16.63 -22.23 8.68
CA LEU A 159 -15.32 -21.60 8.66
C LEU A 159 -15.44 -20.07 8.42
N PRO A 160 -14.90 -19.23 9.32
CA PRO A 160 -15.08 -17.78 9.28
C PRO A 160 -14.45 -17.15 8.02
N ASP A 161 -15.10 -16.10 7.54
CA ASP A 161 -14.62 -15.28 6.42
C ASP A 161 -14.40 -13.83 6.90
N ASP A 162 -13.20 -13.31 6.71
CA ASP A 162 -12.79 -11.98 7.17
C ASP A 162 -12.57 -11.01 6.01
N LYS A 163 -12.66 -11.48 4.76
CA LYS A 163 -12.34 -10.71 3.56
C LYS A 163 -13.45 -10.85 2.52
N PRO A 164 -13.74 -9.80 1.75
CA PRO A 164 -14.63 -9.92 0.60
C PRO A 164 -14.00 -10.89 -0.42
N LYS A 165 -14.84 -11.71 -1.05
CA LYS A 165 -14.43 -12.61 -2.13
C LYS A 165 -13.85 -11.81 -3.30
N LEU A 166 -12.81 -12.36 -3.92
CA LEU A 166 -12.32 -11.86 -5.21
C LEU A 166 -13.41 -12.06 -6.26
N ASP A 167 -13.83 -10.96 -6.90
CA ASP A 167 -14.81 -10.98 -7.98
C ASP A 167 -14.09 -10.99 -9.33
N ALA A 168 -14.24 -12.08 -10.08
CA ALA A 168 -13.65 -12.24 -11.40
C ALA A 168 -14.20 -11.24 -12.43
N ASP A 169 -15.40 -10.69 -12.22
CA ASP A 169 -16.06 -9.77 -13.16
C ASP A 169 -15.28 -8.44 -13.30
N VAL A 170 -14.52 -8.07 -12.27
CA VAL A 170 -13.64 -6.89 -12.27
C VAL A 170 -12.51 -7.03 -13.29
N PHE A 171 -12.18 -8.27 -13.68
CA PHE A 171 -11.06 -8.57 -14.58
C PHE A 171 -11.49 -8.76 -16.05
N VAL A 172 -12.79 -8.70 -16.35
CA VAL A 172 -13.30 -8.86 -17.72
C VAL A 172 -12.86 -7.71 -18.62
N THR A 173 -12.28 -8.03 -19.77
CA THR A 173 -11.84 -7.05 -20.76
C THR A 173 -12.89 -6.88 -21.87
N ARG A 174 -13.88 -5.99 -21.64
CA ARG A 174 -14.89 -5.66 -22.67
C ARG A 174 -14.24 -5.01 -23.90
N ARG A 175 -14.23 -5.70 -25.05
CA ARG A 175 -13.89 -5.09 -26.35
C ARG A 175 -14.96 -4.04 -26.69
N GLY A 176 -14.54 -2.78 -26.80
CA GLY A 176 -15.45 -1.67 -27.09
C GLY A 176 -16.19 -1.82 -28.42
N GLY A 177 -17.51 -1.62 -28.37
CA GLY A 177 -18.33 -1.39 -29.55
C GLY A 177 -19.82 -1.72 -29.43
N GLN A 178 -20.56 -1.03 -28.56
CA GLN A 178 -21.83 -0.37 -28.89
C GLN A 178 -22.44 0.28 -27.65
N SER A 179 -22.63 1.59 -27.74
CA SER A 179 -23.51 2.36 -26.86
C SER A 179 -24.93 1.83 -26.98
N SER A 180 -25.46 1.32 -25.87
CA SER A 180 -26.90 1.23 -25.66
C SER A 180 -27.19 1.94 -24.34
N GLN A 181 -27.88 3.08 -24.46
CA GLN A 181 -28.53 3.75 -23.34
C GLN A 181 -29.50 2.76 -22.67
N PRO A 182 -29.75 2.89 -21.36
CA PRO A 182 -31.00 2.41 -20.80
C PRO A 182 -31.90 3.62 -20.47
N GLU A 183 -32.96 3.80 -21.27
CA GLU A 183 -34.20 4.45 -20.83
C GLU A 183 -35.14 3.37 -20.26
N GLY A 184 -35.66 3.60 -19.04
CA GLY A 184 -36.93 3.14 -18.42
C GLY A 184 -37.28 1.63 -18.41
N ASP A 185 -37.91 1.04 -17.40
CA ASP A 185 -38.69 1.56 -16.27
C ASP A 185 -39.01 0.41 -15.27
N ALA A 186 -39.04 0.75 -13.96
CA ALA A 186 -39.73 0.13 -12.81
C ALA A 186 -39.41 -1.33 -12.34
N PRO A 187 -39.69 -1.72 -11.06
CA PRO A 187 -40.39 -1.00 -9.99
C PRO A 187 -39.66 -0.90 -8.62
N ALA A 188 -40.17 -0.01 -7.77
CA ALA A 188 -39.80 0.14 -6.37
C ALA A 188 -40.18 -1.07 -5.50
N MET A 189 -39.24 -1.57 -4.69
CA MET A 189 -39.51 -2.16 -3.37
C MET A 189 -38.36 -1.83 -2.40
N SER A 190 -38.75 -1.14 -1.34
CA SER A 190 -38.00 -0.81 -0.12
C SER A 190 -37.36 -2.02 0.57
N LYS A 191 -36.14 -1.86 1.11
CA LYS A 191 -35.80 -2.08 2.54
C LYS A 191 -34.31 -1.83 2.87
N GLU A 192 -34.12 -0.84 3.75
CA GLU A 192 -33.13 -0.73 4.84
C GLU A 192 -31.63 -0.60 4.48
N ASP A 193 -31.20 0.67 4.38
CA ASP A 193 -29.80 1.11 4.45
C ASP A 193 -29.16 0.76 5.81
N PRO A 194 -27.88 0.34 5.86
CA PRO A 194 -27.08 0.47 7.06
C PRO A 194 -26.81 1.96 7.30
N VAL A 195 -27.14 2.41 8.51
CA VAL A 195 -26.99 3.78 9.01
C VAL A 195 -25.68 4.44 8.53
N PRO A 196 -25.74 5.57 7.78
CA PRO A 196 -24.57 6.40 7.58
C PRO A 196 -24.24 7.03 8.92
N VAL A 197 -23.06 6.72 9.47
CA VAL A 197 -22.48 7.54 10.54
C VAL A 197 -22.34 8.93 9.94
N GLY A 198 -23.14 9.85 10.46
CA GLY A 198 -23.38 11.14 9.88
C GLY A 198 -22.09 11.89 9.59
N ASP A 199 -22.14 12.57 8.45
CA ASP A 199 -21.40 13.78 8.13
C ASP A 199 -21.60 14.78 9.27
N GLN A 200 -20.78 14.67 10.32
CA GLN A 200 -20.43 15.82 11.12
C GLN A 200 -19.40 16.55 10.29
N ALA A 201 -19.85 17.56 9.53
CA ALA A 201 -18.95 18.58 9.05
C ALA A 201 -18.17 19.07 10.27
N GLU A 202 -16.91 18.66 10.38
CA GLU A 202 -15.96 19.26 11.30
C GLU A 202 -16.06 20.77 11.08
N PRO A 203 -16.11 21.59 12.14
CA PRO A 203 -16.17 23.04 11.97
C PRO A 203 -15.09 23.45 10.98
N GLU A 204 -15.46 24.17 9.92
CA GLU A 204 -14.51 24.62 8.90
C GLU A 204 -13.40 25.41 9.60
N VAL A 205 -12.26 24.74 9.82
CA VAL A 205 -11.10 25.33 10.49
C VAL A 205 -10.59 26.45 9.60
N SER A 206 -10.51 27.66 10.16
CA SER A 206 -10.14 28.85 9.40
C SER A 206 -8.72 28.72 8.86
N LEU A 207 -8.43 29.45 7.77
CA LEU A 207 -7.08 29.50 7.22
C LEU A 207 -6.09 30.02 8.28
N GLU A 208 -6.50 30.98 9.10
CA GLU A 208 -5.71 31.54 10.19
C GLU A 208 -5.33 30.47 11.22
N GLU A 209 -6.26 29.60 11.62
CA GLU A 209 -6.00 28.50 12.56
C GLU A 209 -5.08 27.43 11.95
N LEU A 210 -5.24 27.10 10.66
CA LEU A 210 -4.35 26.16 9.98
C LEU A 210 -2.92 26.71 9.85
N LEU A 211 -2.78 28.01 9.61
CA LEU A 211 -1.48 28.68 9.59
C LEU A 211 -0.86 28.75 10.99
N ALA A 212 -1.67 28.96 12.03
CA ALA A 212 -1.20 28.88 13.41
C ALA A 212 -0.70 27.46 13.75
N GLN A 213 -1.44 26.41 13.37
CA GLN A 213 -1.01 25.02 13.54
C GLN A 213 0.31 24.73 12.81
N LEU A 214 0.50 25.30 11.61
CA LEU A 214 1.76 25.18 10.88
C LEU A 214 2.90 25.91 11.61
N ASP A 215 2.65 27.11 12.13
CA ASP A 215 3.65 27.90 12.86
C ASP A 215 4.03 27.27 14.21
N GLU A 216 3.10 26.53 14.85
CA GLU A 216 3.31 25.73 16.07
C GLU A 216 4.22 24.49 15.86
N LEU A 217 4.40 24.02 14.62
CA LEU A 217 5.34 22.92 14.38
C LEU A 217 6.76 23.40 14.71
N CYS A 218 7.43 22.68 15.60
CA CYS A 218 8.83 22.94 15.94
C CYS A 218 9.69 22.91 14.66
N GLY A 219 10.61 23.88 14.53
CA GLY A 219 11.51 24.02 13.38
C GLY A 219 10.80 24.29 12.05
N LEU A 220 11.32 23.73 10.96
CA LEU A 220 10.74 23.80 9.61
C LEU A 220 10.59 25.22 9.03
N GLU A 221 11.47 26.15 9.40
CA GLU A 221 11.36 27.57 8.99
C GLU A 221 11.32 27.77 7.47
N GLN A 222 12.13 27.01 6.72
CA GLN A 222 12.11 27.08 5.26
C GLN A 222 10.80 26.56 4.68
N VAL A 223 10.32 25.40 5.16
CA VAL A 223 9.03 24.82 4.76
C VAL A 223 7.87 25.79 5.08
N LYS A 224 7.86 26.41 6.27
CA LYS A 224 6.85 27.42 6.65
C LYS A 224 6.82 28.59 5.66
N LYS A 225 7.99 29.09 5.24
CA LYS A 225 8.11 30.15 4.21
C LYS A 225 7.63 29.69 2.85
N ASP A 226 7.94 28.46 2.45
CA ASP A 226 7.53 27.90 1.17
C ASP A 226 6.01 27.71 1.10
N VAL A 227 5.38 27.24 2.18
CA VAL A 227 3.92 27.16 2.30
C VAL A 227 3.28 28.56 2.19
N LYS A 228 3.79 29.55 2.93
CA LYS A 228 3.29 30.94 2.87
C LYS A 228 3.43 31.52 1.45
N SER A 229 4.54 31.26 0.78
CA SER A 229 4.78 31.67 -0.61
C SER A 229 3.79 31.02 -1.58
N LEU A 230 3.48 29.74 -1.36
CA LEU A 230 2.51 28.99 -2.15
C LEU A 230 1.09 29.54 -1.99
N ILE A 231 0.68 29.85 -0.76
CA ILE A 231 -0.62 30.48 -0.48
C ILE A 231 -0.72 31.84 -1.20
N ASN A 232 0.34 32.65 -1.15
CA ASN A 232 0.37 33.94 -1.83
C ASN A 232 0.27 33.78 -3.35
N LEU A 233 0.94 32.78 -3.92
CA LEU A 233 0.84 32.46 -5.35
C LEU A 233 -0.60 32.14 -5.76
N VAL A 234 -1.29 31.29 -4.99
CA VAL A 234 -2.69 30.93 -5.23
C VAL A 234 -3.62 32.15 -5.11
N LYS A 235 -3.41 32.99 -4.09
CA LYS A 235 -4.18 34.23 -3.88
C LYS A 235 -4.04 35.18 -5.08
N VAL A 236 -2.81 35.45 -5.52
CA VAL A 236 -2.53 36.34 -6.66
C VAL A 236 -3.13 35.78 -7.95
N ARG A 237 -3.03 34.46 -8.16
CA ARG A 237 -3.66 33.79 -9.31
C ARG A 237 -5.16 34.04 -9.37
N ARG A 238 -5.88 33.86 -8.26
CA ARG A 238 -7.33 34.12 -8.19
C ARG A 238 -7.67 35.57 -8.48
N LEU A 239 -6.86 36.52 -8.01
CA LEU A 239 -7.04 37.93 -8.33
C LEU A 239 -6.89 38.18 -9.84
N ARG A 240 -5.88 37.58 -10.48
CA ARG A 240 -5.70 37.68 -11.94
C ARG A 240 -6.89 37.09 -12.71
N GLU A 241 -7.39 35.93 -12.30
CA GLU A 241 -8.56 35.29 -12.91
C GLU A 241 -9.82 36.17 -12.80
N LYS A 242 -10.04 36.79 -11.63
CA LYS A 242 -11.16 37.73 -11.41
C LYS A 242 -11.08 38.96 -12.31
N GLU A 243 -9.87 39.46 -12.56
CA GLU A 243 -9.61 40.60 -13.45
C GLU A 243 -9.53 40.20 -14.94
N GLY A 244 -9.79 38.93 -15.28
CA GLY A 244 -9.73 38.43 -16.66
C GLY A 244 -8.31 38.41 -17.26
N LEU A 245 -7.28 38.49 -16.42
CA LEU A 245 -5.88 38.45 -16.86
C LEU A 245 -5.45 37.02 -17.17
N PRO A 246 -4.58 36.80 -18.18
CA PRO A 246 -4.01 35.49 -18.43
C PRO A 246 -3.25 34.97 -17.21
N VAL A 247 -3.49 33.71 -16.85
CA VAL A 247 -2.77 33.00 -15.79
C VAL A 247 -1.99 31.85 -16.41
N PRO A 248 -0.67 31.76 -16.19
CA PRO A 248 0.10 30.63 -16.68
C PRO A 248 -0.36 29.33 -16.02
N PRO A 249 -0.48 28.23 -16.77
CA PRO A 249 -0.71 26.91 -16.19
C PRO A 249 0.50 26.56 -15.33
N MET A 250 0.27 26.27 -14.05
CA MET A 250 1.32 25.89 -13.11
C MET A 250 0.92 24.61 -12.40
N SER A 251 1.88 23.70 -12.28
CA SER A 251 1.76 22.56 -11.40
C SER A 251 1.78 22.99 -9.94
N LEU A 252 0.91 22.37 -9.15
CA LEU A 252 0.87 22.48 -7.69
C LEU A 252 1.35 21.19 -7.00
N HIS A 253 1.83 20.22 -7.78
CA HIS A 253 2.43 19.00 -7.25
C HIS A 253 3.78 19.32 -6.58
N LEU A 254 4.09 18.63 -5.48
CA LEU A 254 5.24 18.94 -4.62
C LEU A 254 6.16 17.73 -4.44
N VAL A 255 7.44 18.00 -4.21
CA VAL A 255 8.43 17.00 -3.82
C VAL A 255 8.92 17.31 -2.42
N PHE A 256 8.75 16.37 -1.49
CA PHE A 256 9.19 16.48 -0.10
C PHE A 256 10.49 15.67 0.08
N MET A 257 11.58 16.38 0.36
CA MET A 257 12.91 15.79 0.51
C MET A 257 13.38 15.93 1.95
N GLY A 258 13.81 14.84 2.58
CA GLY A 258 14.45 14.88 3.89
C GLY A 258 14.37 13.55 4.63
N ASN A 259 15.10 13.45 5.74
CA ASN A 259 15.22 12.24 6.53
C ASN A 259 13.88 11.83 7.19
N PRO A 260 13.73 10.57 7.64
CA PRO A 260 12.55 10.11 8.38
C PRO A 260 12.31 10.97 9.62
N GLY A 261 11.05 11.11 10.04
CA GLY A 261 10.72 11.82 11.27
C GLY A 261 10.89 13.35 11.23
N THR A 262 11.13 13.96 10.06
CA THR A 262 11.21 15.43 9.88
C THR A 262 9.86 16.13 9.68
N GLY A 263 8.73 15.41 9.79
CA GLY A 263 7.39 16.00 9.74
C GLY A 263 6.74 16.10 8.35
N LYS A 264 7.30 15.44 7.32
CA LYS A 264 6.76 15.40 5.94
C LYS A 264 5.25 15.10 5.88
N THR A 265 4.80 13.98 6.43
CA THR A 265 3.38 13.57 6.42
C THR A 265 2.49 14.55 7.20
N THR A 266 2.99 15.09 8.33
CA THR A 266 2.27 16.09 9.13
C THR A 266 2.02 17.37 8.33
N VAL A 267 3.05 17.88 7.65
CA VAL A 267 2.94 19.06 6.79
C VAL A 267 2.04 18.78 5.58
N ALA A 268 2.12 17.59 4.97
CA ALA A 268 1.24 17.21 3.86
C ALA A 268 -0.24 17.25 4.25
N ARG A 269 -0.57 16.76 5.46
CA ARG A 269 -1.93 16.80 6.01
C ARG A 269 -2.43 18.22 6.24
N LEU A 270 -1.59 19.09 6.80
CA LEU A 270 -1.93 20.51 6.97
C LEU A 270 -2.10 21.20 5.62
N LEU A 271 -1.22 20.93 4.65
CA LEU A 271 -1.32 21.49 3.31
C LEU A 271 -2.61 21.08 2.60
N ALA A 272 -3.06 19.83 2.72
CA ALA A 272 -4.32 19.38 2.13
C ALA A 272 -5.51 20.23 2.63
N ARG A 273 -5.56 20.49 3.94
CA ARG A 273 -6.58 21.34 4.58
C ARG A 273 -6.43 22.81 4.17
N ILE A 274 -5.20 23.33 4.12
CA ILE A 274 -4.93 24.71 3.67
C ILE A 274 -5.40 24.89 2.23
N TYR A 275 -5.08 23.96 1.33
CA TYR A 275 -5.50 23.99 -0.06
C TYR A 275 -7.03 24.01 -0.22
N HIS A 276 -7.74 23.26 0.63
CA HIS A 276 -9.19 23.30 0.67
C HIS A 276 -9.73 24.63 1.20
N ALA A 277 -9.19 25.14 2.31
CA ALA A 277 -9.60 26.41 2.90
C ALA A 277 -9.38 27.59 1.92
N ILE A 278 -8.32 27.54 1.11
CA ILE A 278 -8.08 28.51 0.03
C ILE A 278 -8.72 28.09 -1.29
N GLY A 279 -9.62 27.12 -1.30
CA GLY A 279 -10.43 26.62 -2.43
C GLY A 279 -9.66 26.22 -3.69
N VAL A 280 -8.45 25.70 -3.54
CA VAL A 280 -7.73 24.99 -4.60
C VAL A 280 -8.26 23.57 -4.76
N LEU A 281 -8.65 22.93 -3.66
CA LEU A 281 -9.17 21.57 -3.63
C LEU A 281 -10.61 21.55 -3.11
N SER A 282 -11.43 20.66 -3.67
CA SER A 282 -12.86 20.58 -3.33
C SER A 282 -13.15 20.00 -1.93
N LYS A 283 -12.25 19.19 -1.34
CA LYS A 283 -12.45 18.53 -0.02
C LYS A 283 -11.31 18.74 0.99
N GLY A 284 -10.05 18.59 0.60
CA GLY A 284 -8.89 18.72 1.51
C GLY A 284 -8.47 17.45 2.25
N GLN A 285 -8.92 16.28 1.79
CA GLN A 285 -8.47 14.97 2.30
C GLN A 285 -7.01 14.67 1.91
N LEU A 286 -6.32 13.87 2.74
CA LEU A 286 -4.99 13.32 2.44
C LEU A 286 -5.12 11.80 2.28
N VAL A 287 -4.75 11.28 1.12
CA VAL A 287 -4.61 9.84 0.86
C VAL A 287 -3.12 9.52 0.83
N GLU A 288 -2.66 8.72 1.79
CA GLU A 288 -1.25 8.32 1.95
C GLU A 288 -1.06 6.88 1.46
N VAL A 289 -0.04 6.68 0.61
CA VAL A 289 0.33 5.38 0.05
C VAL A 289 1.85 5.25 -0.09
N ASP A 290 2.33 4.03 -0.22
CA ASP A 290 3.70 3.69 -0.59
C ASP A 290 3.72 2.90 -1.91
N ARG A 291 4.87 2.31 -2.28
CA ARG A 291 4.98 1.41 -3.45
C ARG A 291 3.93 0.30 -3.42
N SER A 292 3.70 -0.32 -2.25
CA SER A 292 2.75 -1.42 -2.12
C SER A 292 1.30 -0.98 -2.31
N GLY A 293 0.99 0.30 -2.04
CA GLY A 293 -0.31 0.91 -2.29
C GLY A 293 -0.60 1.18 -3.77
N LEU A 294 0.43 1.37 -4.60
CA LEU A 294 0.30 1.70 -6.02
C LEU A 294 0.55 0.51 -6.95
N VAL A 295 1.52 -0.33 -6.61
CA VAL A 295 1.97 -1.45 -7.44
C VAL A 295 1.22 -2.72 -7.04
N ALA A 296 0.72 -3.45 -8.04
CA ALA A 296 0.12 -4.76 -7.85
C ALA A 296 1.17 -5.86 -8.07
N GLY A 297 0.93 -7.06 -7.52
CA GLY A 297 1.82 -8.22 -7.72
C GLY A 297 1.72 -8.85 -9.12
N PHE A 298 0.76 -8.40 -9.94
CA PHE A 298 0.41 -9.00 -11.22
C PHE A 298 0.37 -7.95 -12.34
N VAL A 299 0.74 -8.38 -13.56
CA VAL A 299 0.81 -7.53 -14.77
C VAL A 299 -0.57 -6.95 -15.08
N GLY A 300 -0.65 -5.65 -15.42
CA GLY A 300 -1.88 -4.98 -15.83
C GLY A 300 -2.83 -4.56 -14.70
N GLN A 301 -2.60 -5.02 -13.47
CA GLN A 301 -3.38 -4.58 -12.29
C GLN A 301 -2.82 -3.28 -11.68
N THR A 302 -1.55 -2.95 -11.95
CA THR A 302 -0.90 -1.76 -11.38
C THR A 302 -1.55 -0.47 -11.85
N ALA A 303 -1.92 -0.37 -13.14
CA ALA A 303 -2.66 0.78 -13.64
C ALA A 303 -4.05 0.93 -12.99
N ILE A 304 -4.76 -0.18 -12.76
CA ILE A 304 -6.07 -0.19 -12.10
C ILE A 304 -5.92 0.31 -10.65
N LYS A 305 -5.02 -0.33 -9.89
CA LYS A 305 -4.75 -0.01 -8.49
C LYS A 305 -4.29 1.44 -8.31
N THR A 306 -3.38 1.92 -9.16
CA THR A 306 -2.92 3.31 -9.15
C THR A 306 -4.07 4.27 -9.44
N ASN A 307 -4.94 3.97 -10.42
CA ASN A 307 -6.11 4.79 -10.71
C ASN A 307 -7.12 4.80 -9.55
N GLU A 308 -7.38 3.67 -8.89
CA GLU A 308 -8.27 3.64 -7.72
C GLU A 308 -7.78 4.56 -6.60
N VAL A 309 -6.46 4.56 -6.34
CA VAL A 309 -5.84 5.46 -5.37
C VAL A 309 -5.99 6.92 -5.79
N ILE A 310 -5.78 7.23 -7.07
CA ILE A 310 -5.98 8.57 -7.62
C ILE A 310 -7.43 9.02 -7.44
N GLN A 311 -8.40 8.15 -7.76
CA GLN A 311 -9.84 8.45 -7.61
C GLN A 311 -10.20 8.72 -6.15
N LYS A 312 -9.65 7.94 -5.21
CA LYS A 312 -9.81 8.18 -3.77
C LYS A 312 -9.24 9.54 -3.34
N ALA A 313 -8.16 9.99 -3.97
CA ALA A 313 -7.48 11.24 -3.65
C ALA A 313 -8.09 12.50 -4.30
N LEU A 314 -9.03 12.36 -5.24
CA LEU A 314 -9.69 13.50 -5.88
C LEU A 314 -10.38 14.42 -4.87
N GLY A 315 -10.27 15.72 -5.09
CA GLY A 315 -10.65 16.74 -4.13
C GLY A 315 -9.63 16.95 -3.02
N GLY A 316 -8.47 16.30 -3.09
CA GLY A 316 -7.50 16.19 -2.01
C GLY A 316 -6.06 16.10 -2.49
N VAL A 317 -5.22 15.59 -1.59
CA VAL A 317 -3.79 15.36 -1.81
C VAL A 317 -3.53 13.85 -1.81
N LEU A 318 -2.87 13.35 -2.86
CA LEU A 318 -2.24 12.04 -2.89
C LEU A 318 -0.79 12.17 -2.42
N PHE A 319 -0.46 11.59 -1.28
CA PHE A 319 0.88 11.54 -0.72
C PHE A 319 1.50 10.16 -0.95
N ILE A 320 2.64 10.12 -1.63
CA ILE A 320 3.36 8.89 -1.97
C ILE A 320 4.68 8.90 -1.20
N ASP A 321 4.77 8.09 -0.15
CA ASP A 321 6.00 7.95 0.62
C ASP A 321 7.00 7.00 -0.07
N GLU A 322 8.28 7.28 0.12
CA GLU A 322 9.41 6.59 -0.53
C GLU A 322 9.21 6.40 -2.04
N ALA A 323 8.79 7.45 -2.75
CA ALA A 323 8.37 7.36 -4.15
C ALA A 323 9.48 6.84 -5.11
N TYR A 324 10.76 7.04 -4.77
CA TYR A 324 11.90 6.47 -5.47
C TYR A 324 11.88 4.94 -5.54
N ALA A 325 11.16 4.28 -4.61
CA ALA A 325 10.97 2.84 -4.68
C ALA A 325 10.26 2.44 -5.97
N LEU A 326 9.48 3.31 -6.63
CA LEU A 326 8.81 3.04 -7.91
C LEU A 326 9.77 2.92 -9.09
N THR A 327 11.01 3.43 -8.99
CA THR A 327 12.00 3.42 -10.09
C THR A 327 13.11 2.39 -9.93
N SER A 328 13.10 1.55 -8.90
CA SER A 328 14.17 0.59 -8.62
C SER A 328 14.46 -0.36 -9.80
N HIS A 329 15.69 -0.28 -10.34
CA HIS A 329 16.15 -0.93 -11.58
C HIS A 329 16.49 -2.43 -11.46
N ASP A 330 16.38 -3.03 -10.26
CA ASP A 330 16.91 -4.37 -10.00
C ASP A 330 16.03 -5.53 -10.51
N ASN A 331 14.87 -5.26 -11.12
CA ASN A 331 13.97 -6.30 -11.60
C ASN A 331 13.53 -6.05 -13.06
N ALA A 332 13.75 -7.05 -13.92
CA ALA A 332 13.34 -7.05 -15.34
C ALA A 332 11.80 -7.00 -15.56
N ASN A 333 10.99 -6.96 -14.49
CA ASN A 333 9.52 -6.86 -14.50
C ASN A 333 9.09 -5.61 -13.70
N ASP A 334 9.36 -4.43 -14.22
CA ASP A 334 9.16 -3.17 -13.51
C ASP A 334 7.71 -2.64 -13.63
N PHE A 335 6.84 -3.14 -12.76
CA PHE A 335 5.48 -2.62 -12.57
C PHE A 335 5.47 -1.20 -11.99
N GLY A 336 6.57 -0.72 -11.41
CA GLY A 336 6.67 0.64 -10.88
C GLY A 336 6.57 1.69 -11.98
N ARG A 337 7.13 1.41 -13.17
CA ARG A 337 6.97 2.26 -14.35
C ARG A 337 5.51 2.43 -14.79
N GLU A 338 4.71 1.36 -14.76
CA GLU A 338 3.28 1.43 -15.11
C GLU A 338 2.51 2.32 -14.11
N ALA A 339 2.86 2.25 -12.83
CA ALA A 339 2.31 3.15 -11.81
C ALA A 339 2.68 4.61 -12.09
N ILE A 340 3.95 4.89 -12.43
CA ILE A 340 4.42 6.24 -12.78
C ILE A 340 3.68 6.78 -14.00
N GLU A 341 3.56 6.00 -15.07
CA GLU A 341 2.85 6.42 -16.29
C GLU A 341 1.36 6.72 -16.00
N THR A 342 0.72 5.90 -15.18
CA THR A 342 -0.67 6.11 -14.74
C THR A 342 -0.80 7.35 -13.86
N LEU A 343 0.13 7.56 -12.93
CA LEU A 343 0.18 8.74 -12.07
C LEU A 343 0.34 10.03 -12.88
N LEU A 344 1.28 10.07 -13.83
CA LEU A 344 1.53 11.22 -14.70
C LEU A 344 0.30 11.61 -15.53
N LYS A 345 -0.46 10.60 -15.99
CA LYS A 345 -1.73 10.81 -16.68
C LYS A 345 -2.79 11.38 -15.74
N GLY A 346 -2.98 10.78 -14.56
CA GLY A 346 -3.93 11.28 -13.56
C GLY A 346 -3.62 12.71 -13.09
N MET A 347 -2.35 13.06 -12.95
CA MET A 347 -1.90 14.42 -12.63
C MET A 347 -2.31 15.44 -13.71
N GLU A 348 -2.35 15.06 -14.99
CA GLU A 348 -2.82 15.94 -16.07
C GLU A 348 -4.34 16.01 -16.13
N ASP A 349 -4.99 14.85 -16.15
CA ASP A 349 -6.44 14.71 -16.32
C ASP A 349 -7.20 15.36 -15.15
N HIS A 350 -6.62 15.36 -13.95
CA HIS A 350 -7.24 15.85 -12.73
C HIS A 350 -6.52 17.06 -12.10
N ARG A 351 -5.68 17.78 -12.85
CA ARG A 351 -4.85 18.90 -12.35
C ARG A 351 -5.58 20.02 -11.60
N ALA A 352 -6.90 20.14 -11.78
CA ALA A 352 -7.72 21.17 -11.16
C ALA A 352 -8.19 20.80 -9.74
N ASP A 353 -8.18 19.51 -9.39
CA ASP A 353 -8.75 19.00 -8.14
C ASP A 353 -7.95 17.83 -7.53
N LEU A 354 -6.70 17.67 -7.95
CA LEU A 354 -5.76 16.68 -7.42
C LEU A 354 -4.39 17.32 -7.25
N ILE A 355 -3.84 17.23 -6.05
CA ILE A 355 -2.44 17.53 -5.78
C ILE A 355 -1.72 16.23 -5.43
N VAL A 356 -0.51 16.08 -5.91
CA VAL A 356 0.33 14.90 -5.67
C VAL A 356 1.58 15.38 -4.97
N ILE A 357 1.91 14.77 -3.85
CA ILE A 357 3.13 15.00 -3.09
C ILE A 357 3.91 13.70 -3.09
N VAL A 358 5.11 13.70 -3.65
CA VAL A 358 6.04 12.57 -3.57
C VAL A 358 7.08 12.87 -2.49
N ALA A 359 7.38 11.89 -1.63
CA ALA A 359 8.27 12.06 -0.50
C ALA A 359 9.38 11.00 -0.48
N GLY A 360 10.53 11.34 0.10
CA GLY A 360 11.64 10.42 0.31
C GLY A 360 12.94 11.10 0.74
N TYR A 361 14.02 10.31 0.78
CA TYR A 361 15.38 10.81 1.02
C TYR A 361 15.82 11.73 -0.12
N THR A 362 16.55 12.79 0.23
CA THR A 362 16.93 13.85 -0.71
C THR A 362 17.64 13.33 -1.96
N GLU A 363 18.62 12.44 -1.80
CA GLU A 363 19.40 11.91 -2.93
C GLU A 363 18.57 11.01 -3.83
N LEU A 364 17.86 10.04 -3.25
CA LEU A 364 17.02 9.08 -3.98
C LEU A 364 15.84 9.78 -4.70
N MET A 365 15.29 10.83 -4.10
CA MET A 365 14.26 11.65 -4.76
C MET A 365 14.83 12.44 -5.93
N GLY A 366 16.10 12.86 -5.86
CA GLY A 366 16.80 13.42 -7.01
C GLY A 366 16.81 12.44 -8.17
N GLU A 367 17.23 11.19 -7.94
CA GLU A 367 17.25 10.14 -8.97
C GLU A 367 15.85 9.84 -9.53
N PHE A 368 14.85 9.72 -8.66
CA PHE A 368 13.46 9.48 -9.03
C PHE A 368 12.91 10.52 -10.00
N ILE A 369 13.12 11.81 -9.72
CA ILE A 369 12.60 12.89 -10.56
C ILE A 369 13.27 12.91 -11.94
N HIS A 370 14.57 12.61 -12.00
CA HIS A 370 15.32 12.56 -13.27
C HIS A 370 15.09 11.26 -14.06
N ALA A 371 14.47 10.23 -13.45
CA ALA A 371 14.21 8.96 -14.11
C ALA A 371 13.21 9.08 -15.27
N ASN A 372 12.34 10.10 -15.29
CA ASN A 372 11.37 10.33 -16.34
C ASN A 372 11.14 11.84 -16.57
N PRO A 373 11.33 12.38 -17.79
CA PRO A 373 11.06 13.79 -18.10
C PRO A 373 9.65 14.26 -17.74
N GLY A 374 8.67 13.35 -17.74
CA GLY A 374 7.30 13.61 -17.31
C GLY A 374 7.21 13.99 -15.82
N LEU A 375 8.01 13.35 -14.95
CA LEU A 375 8.09 13.66 -13.53
C LEU A 375 8.69 15.05 -13.34
N GLU A 376 9.87 15.30 -13.92
CA GLU A 376 10.55 16.61 -13.85
C GLU A 376 9.65 17.77 -14.29
N SER A 377 8.87 17.58 -15.37
CA SER A 377 7.96 18.62 -15.87
C SER A 377 6.81 18.98 -14.91
N ARG A 378 6.34 18.00 -14.13
CA ARG A 378 5.18 18.16 -13.23
C ARG A 378 5.60 18.45 -11.80
N PHE A 379 6.77 18.00 -11.37
CA PHE A 379 7.30 18.17 -10.03
C PHE A 379 8.41 19.22 -10.03
N ASN A 380 8.01 20.50 -10.03
CA ASN A 380 8.95 21.63 -10.11
C ASN A 380 9.01 22.47 -8.82
N LYS A 381 8.45 21.96 -7.71
CA LYS A 381 8.45 22.59 -6.39
C LYS A 381 8.98 21.61 -5.37
N TYR A 382 10.08 21.99 -4.72
CA TYR A 382 10.83 21.15 -3.79
C TYR A 382 10.78 21.75 -2.40
N PHE A 383 10.40 20.94 -1.42
CA PHE A 383 10.34 21.30 -0.02
C PHE A 383 11.41 20.47 0.69
N TYR A 384 12.38 21.16 1.28
CA TYR A 384 13.48 20.53 2.01
C TYR A 384 13.16 20.52 3.50
N PHE A 385 13.09 19.32 4.06
CA PHE A 385 12.85 19.05 5.46
C PHE A 385 14.18 18.76 6.14
N GLU A 386 14.76 19.80 6.73
CA GLU A 386 16.01 19.71 7.48
C GLU A 386 15.84 18.89 8.76
N ASP A 387 16.93 18.28 9.22
CA ASP A 387 16.96 17.58 10.50
C ASP A 387 16.70 18.56 11.65
N TYR A 388 16.02 18.07 12.69
CA TYR A 388 15.86 18.80 13.94
C TYR A 388 17.18 18.85 14.69
N ASN A 389 17.57 20.05 15.12
CA ASN A 389 18.72 20.23 16.00
C ASN A 389 18.45 19.70 17.42
N GLY A 390 19.49 19.56 18.25
CA GLY A 390 19.38 19.03 19.62
C GLY A 390 18.30 19.70 20.47
N GLY A 391 18.20 21.04 20.42
CA GLY A 391 17.17 21.78 21.14
C GLY A 391 15.75 21.51 20.62
N GLN A 392 15.59 21.37 19.30
CA GLN A 392 14.30 21.02 18.68
C GLN A 392 13.88 19.59 19.02
N LEU A 393 14.81 18.64 19.06
CA LEU A 393 14.55 17.26 19.49
C LEU A 393 14.10 17.21 20.96
N LEU A 394 14.73 18.00 21.83
CA LEU A 394 14.31 18.17 23.22
C LEU A 394 12.90 18.74 23.33
N GLU A 395 12.58 19.79 22.58
CA GLU A 395 11.24 20.38 22.55
C GLU A 395 10.17 19.36 22.10
N ILE A 396 10.50 18.55 21.08
CA ILE A 396 9.63 17.45 20.62
C ILE A 396 9.43 16.42 21.75
N PHE A 397 10.50 16.02 22.44
CA PHE A 397 10.44 15.06 23.54
C PHE A 397 9.58 15.58 24.70
N GLN A 398 9.78 16.83 25.12
CA GLN A 398 9.00 17.49 26.15
C GLN A 398 7.52 17.61 25.76
N SER A 399 7.24 17.91 24.50
CA SER A 399 5.87 17.93 23.96
C SER A 399 5.21 16.54 24.04
N MET A 400 5.94 15.46 23.73
CA MET A 400 5.45 14.09 23.90
C MET A 400 5.18 13.75 25.37
N CYS A 401 6.09 14.12 26.28
CA CYS A 401 5.90 13.93 27.72
C CYS A 401 4.63 14.64 28.20
N LYS A 402 4.49 15.94 27.90
CA LYS A 402 3.34 16.75 28.29
C LYS A 402 2.01 16.20 27.76
N LYS A 403 1.97 15.77 26.48
CA LYS A 403 0.76 15.19 25.87
C LYS A 403 0.31 13.89 26.54
N ASN A 404 1.26 13.11 27.04
CA ASN A 404 1.00 11.82 27.70
C ASN A 404 0.96 11.91 29.24
N GLY A 405 1.04 13.12 29.80
CA GLY A 405 0.96 13.34 31.25
C GLY A 405 2.25 13.01 32.01
N TYR A 406 3.39 12.91 31.31
CA TYR A 406 4.70 12.72 31.94
C TYR A 406 5.40 14.07 32.19
N THR A 407 6.19 14.11 33.25
CA THR A 407 7.09 15.22 33.62
C THR A 407 8.52 14.71 33.72
N LEU A 408 9.48 15.56 33.39
CA LEU A 408 10.90 15.29 33.59
C LEU A 408 11.35 15.96 34.89
N ASP A 409 12.19 15.27 35.66
CA ASP A 409 12.94 15.93 36.73
C ASP A 409 14.12 16.75 36.14
N ASP A 410 14.72 17.63 36.95
CA ASP A 410 15.82 18.50 36.53
C ASP A 410 17.07 17.73 36.05
N GLU A 411 17.31 16.51 36.54
CA GLU A 411 18.42 15.67 36.09
C GLU A 411 18.12 15.03 34.74
N ALA A 412 16.90 14.53 34.56
CA ALA A 412 16.38 13.94 33.35
C ALA A 412 16.34 14.95 32.21
N GLU A 413 15.93 16.19 32.47
CA GLU A 413 15.90 17.25 31.47
C GLU A 413 17.32 17.60 30.96
N ARG A 414 18.28 17.79 31.87
CA ARG A 414 19.70 18.03 31.48
C ARG A 414 20.32 16.85 30.75
N TYR A 415 19.96 15.64 31.17
CA TYR A 415 20.42 14.42 30.49
C TYR A 415 19.84 14.35 29.07
N ALA A 416 18.53 14.58 28.91
CA ALA A 416 17.86 14.61 27.62
C ALA A 416 18.46 15.68 26.69
N GLU A 417 18.73 16.89 27.20
CA GLU A 417 19.40 17.96 26.44
C GLU A 417 20.76 17.50 25.89
N THR A 418 21.61 16.94 26.76
CA THR A 418 22.92 16.42 26.36
C THR A 418 22.81 15.26 25.36
N LEU A 419 21.85 14.35 25.59
CA LEU A 419 21.59 13.20 24.74
C LEU A 419 21.18 13.64 23.33
N PHE A 420 20.21 14.56 23.21
CA PHE A 420 19.73 15.03 21.91
C PHE A 420 20.75 15.88 21.18
N GLN A 421 21.55 16.67 21.90
CA GLN A 421 22.68 17.39 21.30
C GLN A 421 23.71 16.42 20.72
N THR A 422 24.08 15.39 21.50
CA THR A 422 25.01 14.34 21.04
C THR A 422 24.46 13.59 19.84
N LEU A 423 23.19 13.22 19.88
CA LEU A 423 22.50 12.52 18.80
C LEU A 423 22.51 13.34 17.49
N TYR A 424 22.26 14.65 17.58
CA TYR A 424 22.32 15.54 16.42
C TYR A 424 23.74 15.73 15.88
N GLU A 425 24.75 15.81 16.75
CA GLU A 425 26.15 15.95 16.36
C GLU A 425 26.71 14.68 15.70
N GLN A 426 26.23 13.51 16.11
CA GLN A 426 26.64 12.20 15.58
C GLN A 426 25.75 11.67 14.45
N ARG A 427 24.79 12.48 13.99
CA ARG A 427 23.81 12.05 12.99
C ARG A 427 24.47 11.67 11.66
N ASP A 428 23.89 10.68 11.02
CA ASP A 428 24.23 10.25 9.66
C ASP A 428 23.00 10.38 8.73
N GLU A 429 23.10 9.80 7.54
CA GLU A 429 22.02 9.78 6.56
C GLU A 429 20.77 8.97 7.02
N ASN A 430 20.91 8.13 8.05
CA ASN A 430 19.83 7.31 8.60
C ASN A 430 19.17 7.95 9.82
N PHE A 431 19.49 9.20 10.14
CA PHE A 431 19.00 9.87 11.33
C PHE A 431 17.47 10.00 11.36
N GLY A 432 16.84 9.42 12.38
CA GLY A 432 15.38 9.25 12.46
C GLY A 432 14.61 10.45 13.04
N ASN A 433 15.29 11.50 13.51
CA ASN A 433 14.67 12.73 14.01
C ASN A 433 13.57 12.46 15.07
N ALA A 434 12.34 12.95 14.87
CA ALA A 434 11.24 12.73 15.81
C ALA A 434 10.85 11.25 15.99
N ARG A 435 11.25 10.37 15.06
CA ARG A 435 11.09 8.91 15.21
C ARG A 435 12.02 8.37 16.29
N ASP A 436 13.27 8.82 16.33
CA ASP A 436 14.22 8.43 17.37
C ASP A 436 13.80 8.98 18.73
N VAL A 437 13.32 10.23 18.75
CA VAL A 437 12.72 10.84 19.96
C VAL A 437 11.53 10.01 20.47
N ARG A 438 10.65 9.54 19.57
CA ARG A 438 9.53 8.66 19.94
C ARG A 438 10.03 7.33 20.50
N ASN A 439 10.99 6.68 19.84
CA ASN A 439 11.55 5.41 20.29
C ASN A 439 12.18 5.55 21.69
N LEU A 440 12.89 6.66 21.94
CA LEU A 440 13.43 6.98 23.26
C LEU A 440 12.32 7.18 24.30
N PHE A 441 11.26 7.92 23.97
CA PHE A 441 10.12 8.13 24.84
C PHE A 441 9.43 6.81 25.22
N GLU A 442 9.16 5.95 24.24
CA GLU A 442 8.54 4.63 24.47
C GLU A 442 9.41 3.76 25.41
N ARG A 443 10.73 3.78 25.22
CA ARG A 443 11.67 3.05 26.09
C ARG A 443 11.73 3.64 27.49
N ALA A 444 11.74 4.97 27.61
CA ALA A 444 11.72 5.65 28.90
C ALA A 444 10.44 5.33 29.69
N VAL A 445 9.29 5.32 29.03
CA VAL A 445 8.01 4.92 29.64
C VAL A 445 8.05 3.46 30.10
N SER A 446 8.62 2.56 29.30
CA SER A 446 8.79 1.15 29.69
C SER A 446 9.64 1.00 30.95
N ARG A 447 10.81 1.66 31.00
CA ARG A 447 11.72 1.60 32.15
C ARG A 447 11.12 2.24 33.40
N GLN A 448 10.42 3.36 33.22
CA GLN A 448 9.69 4.00 34.32
C GLN A 448 8.59 3.07 34.85
N SER A 449 7.90 2.33 33.98
CA SER A 449 6.90 1.35 34.39
C SER A 449 7.52 0.25 35.25
N ASP A 450 8.68 -0.28 34.86
CA ASP A 450 9.40 -1.29 35.64
C ASP A 450 9.85 -0.74 37.00
N ARG A 451 10.39 0.48 37.03
CA ARG A 451 10.79 1.16 38.27
C ARG A 451 9.61 1.39 39.21
N VAL A 452 8.49 1.87 38.69
CA VAL A 452 7.31 2.22 39.49
C VAL A 452 6.55 0.98 39.95
N ALA A 453 6.54 -0.10 39.16
CA ALA A 453 5.94 -1.37 39.55
C ALA A 453 6.64 -2.03 40.75
N ALA A 454 7.90 -1.68 41.01
CA ALA A 454 8.63 -2.14 42.19
C ALA A 454 8.23 -1.39 43.49
N LEU A 455 7.42 -0.33 43.41
CA LEU A 455 6.96 0.44 44.56
C LEU A 455 5.66 -0.15 45.13
N GLU A 456 5.56 -0.28 46.46
CA GLU A 456 4.35 -0.85 47.10
C GLU A 456 3.10 0.05 46.96
N ALA A 457 3.28 1.37 46.93
CA ALA A 457 2.20 2.35 46.80
C ALA A 457 2.72 3.64 46.13
N PRO A 458 2.87 3.67 44.80
CA PRO A 458 3.40 4.82 44.09
C PRO A 458 2.44 6.02 44.14
N THR A 459 2.99 7.23 44.32
CA THR A 459 2.20 8.46 44.27
C THR A 459 1.88 8.86 42.83
N LYS A 460 0.94 9.80 42.65
CA LYS A 460 0.60 10.35 41.34
C LYS A 460 1.82 10.99 40.66
N GLU A 461 2.63 11.70 41.43
CA GLU A 461 3.85 12.35 40.96
C GLU A 461 4.84 11.30 40.45
N GLN A 462 5.05 10.21 41.19
CA GLN A 462 5.94 9.12 40.78
C GLN A 462 5.44 8.38 39.53
N LEU A 463 4.13 8.28 39.34
CA LEU A 463 3.52 7.73 38.13
C LEU A 463 3.73 8.63 36.90
N MET A 464 3.89 9.93 37.10
CA MET A 464 4.09 10.93 36.05
C MET A 464 5.57 11.22 35.77
N GLU A 465 6.46 10.97 36.72
CA GLU A 465 7.88 11.38 36.64
C GLU A 465 8.74 10.40 35.85
N LEU A 466 9.40 10.90 34.79
CA LEU A 466 10.52 10.26 34.10
C LEU A 466 11.83 10.79 34.69
N ALA A 467 12.66 9.89 35.22
CA ALA A 467 13.95 10.24 35.81
C ALA A 467 15.09 9.95 34.81
N ALA A 468 16.28 10.51 35.09
CA ALA A 468 17.45 10.33 34.22
C ALA A 468 17.80 8.85 33.98
N GLY A 469 17.56 7.98 34.97
CA GLY A 469 17.78 6.53 34.84
C GLY A 469 16.89 5.87 33.78
N ASP A 470 15.69 6.39 33.52
CA ASP A 470 14.78 5.84 32.52
C ASP A 470 15.21 6.21 31.10
N LEU A 471 15.97 7.29 30.95
CA LEU A 471 16.47 7.77 29.66
C LEU A 471 17.75 7.06 29.22
N ARG A 472 18.54 6.55 30.18
CA ARG A 472 19.82 5.87 29.91
C ARG A 472 19.60 4.53 29.23
N GLU A 473 20.38 4.26 28.19
CA GLU A 473 20.52 2.90 27.68
C GLU A 473 21.36 2.10 28.69
N GLU A 474 20.85 0.94 29.14
CA GLU A 474 21.72 -0.02 29.80
C GLU A 474 22.71 -0.53 28.75
N GLU A 475 24.01 -0.33 28.99
CA GLU A 475 25.03 -1.04 28.23
C GLU A 475 24.73 -2.54 28.37
N SER A 476 24.40 -3.18 27.25
CA SER A 476 24.25 -4.63 27.24
C SER A 476 25.59 -5.23 27.69
N PRO A 477 25.63 -6.11 28.69
CA PRO A 477 26.86 -6.78 29.09
C PRO A 477 27.26 -7.74 27.96
N GLY A 478 28.04 -7.25 26.99
CA GLY A 478 28.39 -8.00 25.79
C GLY A 478 29.32 -7.32 24.79
N GLU A 479 29.48 -5.99 24.83
CA GLU A 479 30.47 -5.30 24.01
C GLU A 479 31.65 -4.84 24.86
N GLU A 480 32.39 -5.82 25.40
CA GLU A 480 33.78 -5.55 25.77
C GLU A 480 34.53 -5.13 24.51
N ARG A 481 35.13 -3.94 24.60
CA ARG A 481 36.10 -3.38 23.66
C ARG A 481 37.18 -4.41 23.32
N ASN A 482 37.00 -5.13 22.21
CA ASN A 482 38.12 -5.78 21.51
C ASN A 482 38.92 -4.69 20.80
N GLY A 483 39.71 -3.98 21.58
CA GLY A 483 40.58 -2.88 21.16
C GLY A 483 41.75 -2.73 22.11
N ALA A 484 42.38 -3.85 22.47
CA ALA A 484 43.71 -3.86 23.07
C ALA A 484 44.50 -5.04 22.49
N GLU A 485 45.70 -4.72 22.02
CA GLU A 485 46.80 -5.62 21.62
C GLU A 485 46.74 -6.27 20.23
N ALA A 486 47.32 -5.56 19.25
CA ALA A 486 48.54 -6.00 18.54
C ALA A 486 49.16 -4.85 17.74
#